data_AF-A0A9D6AFA6-F1
#
_entry.id   AF-A0A9D6AFA6-F1
#
_cell.length_a   1.000
_cell.length_b   1.000
_cell.length_c   1.000
_cell.angle_alpha   90.00
_cell.angle_beta   90.00
_cell.angle_gamma   90.00
#
_symmetry.space_group_name_H-M   'P 1'
#
loop_
_entity.id
_entity.type
_entity.pdbx_description
1 polymer ?
#
loop_
_entity_poly.entity_id
_entity_poly.type
_entity_poly.pdbx_seq_one_letter_code
_entity_poly.pdbx_strand_id
1 'polypeptide(L)'
;DYVHRIGRTGRAGAAGQAFTFMGPDEVTPLREIEYFTKALIPSWDLPGFSYDSGRIMLQDSRSTTKTTRSMFSGSRSRDKGFGFGGRYGRHT
;
A
#
# COMPACT_ATOMS: atom_id res chain seq x y z
N ASP A 1 2.62 -16.91 -7.87
CA ASP A 1 3.43 -17.43 -8.99
C ASP A 1 4.57 -16.51 -9.44
N TYR A 2 4.44 -15.18 -9.32
CA TYR A 2 5.45 -14.22 -9.81
C TYR A 2 6.92 -14.53 -9.43
N VAL A 3 7.19 -14.84 -8.15
CA VAL A 3 8.54 -15.15 -7.66
C VAL A 3 9.16 -16.37 -8.34
N HIS A 4 8.37 -17.42 -8.60
CA HIS A 4 8.87 -18.62 -9.27
C HIS A 4 9.23 -18.37 -10.72
N ARG A 5 8.53 -17.43 -11.38
CA ARG A 5 8.81 -16.99 -12.76
C ARG A 5 10.13 -16.24 -12.82
N ILE A 6 10.30 -15.19 -12.00
CA ILE A 6 11.53 -14.39 -12.01
C ILE A 6 12.73 -15.16 -11.45
N GLY A 7 12.51 -16.08 -10.51
CA GLY A 7 13.54 -16.94 -9.93
C GLY A 7 14.14 -17.98 -10.90
N ARG A 8 13.65 -18.05 -12.15
CA ARG A 8 14.32 -18.79 -13.23
C ARG A 8 15.53 -18.03 -13.78
N THR A 9 15.57 -16.70 -13.60
CA THR A 9 16.65 -15.82 -14.05
C THR A 9 17.73 -15.70 -12.96
N GLY A 10 19.00 -15.55 -13.34
CA GLY A 10 20.12 -15.29 -12.41
C GLY A 10 20.45 -16.41 -11.41
N ARG A 11 20.99 -17.54 -11.87
CA ARG A 11 21.45 -18.66 -11.01
C ARG A 11 22.94 -18.52 -10.66
N ALA A 12 23.36 -19.14 -9.55
CA ALA A 12 24.76 -19.23 -9.13
C ALA A 12 25.48 -17.87 -9.01
N GLY A 13 24.78 -16.85 -8.50
CA GLY A 13 25.33 -15.50 -8.32
C GLY A 13 25.41 -14.66 -9.60
N ALA A 14 24.98 -15.19 -10.75
CA ALA A 14 24.89 -14.42 -11.97
C ALA A 14 23.69 -13.45 -11.94
N ALA A 15 23.84 -12.30 -12.59
CA ALA A 15 22.73 -11.38 -12.80
C ALA A 15 21.67 -12.00 -13.74
N GLY A 16 20.40 -11.71 -13.48
CA GLY A 16 19.27 -12.07 -14.32
C GLY A 16 18.35 -10.86 -14.53
N GLN A 17 17.64 -10.84 -15.65
CA GLN A 17 16.67 -9.80 -15.96
C GLN A 17 15.30 -10.42 -16.20
N ALA A 18 14.27 -9.79 -15.67
CA ALA A 18 12.88 -10.16 -15.91
C ALA A 18 12.06 -8.90 -16.18
N PHE A 19 11.30 -8.92 -17.26
CA PHE A 19 10.40 -7.84 -17.66
C PHE A 19 8.96 -8.33 -17.56
N THR A 20 8.08 -7.47 -17.06
CA THR A 20 6.64 -7.76 -16.97
C THR A 20 5.91 -6.66 -17.74
N PHE A 21 5.19 -7.06 -18.78
CA PHE A 21 4.24 -6.19 -19.45
C PHE A 21 2.92 -6.26 -18.70
N MET A 22 2.26 -5.11 -18.54
CA MET A 22 1.01 -5.05 -17.82
C MET A 22 0.02 -4.09 -18.47
N GLY A 23 -1.27 -4.45 -18.37
CA GLY A 23 -2.40 -3.60 -18.72
C GLY A 23 -2.82 -2.65 -17.58
N PRO A 24 -3.76 -1.74 -17.85
CA PRO A 24 -4.33 -0.83 -16.85
C PRO A 24 -5.01 -1.55 -15.67
N ASP A 25 -5.59 -2.72 -15.93
CA ASP A 25 -6.30 -3.55 -14.97
C ASP A 25 -5.37 -4.33 -14.02
N GLU A 26 -4.09 -4.43 -14.34
CA GLU A 26 -3.11 -5.26 -13.61
C GLU A 26 -2.32 -4.49 -12.54
N VAL A 27 -2.72 -3.26 -12.22
CA VAL A 27 -2.09 -2.44 -11.17
C VAL A 27 -2.19 -3.09 -9.79
N THR A 28 -3.33 -3.71 -9.48
CA THR A 28 -3.53 -4.37 -8.19
C THR A 28 -2.56 -5.56 -7.98
N PRO A 29 -2.45 -6.51 -8.93
CA PRO A 29 -1.42 -7.55 -8.90
C PRO A 29 0.01 -7.02 -8.74
N LEU A 30 0.36 -5.94 -9.44
CA LEU A 30 1.68 -5.32 -9.30
C LEU A 30 1.92 -4.86 -7.86
N ARG A 31 0.95 -4.20 -7.24
CA ARG A 31 1.09 -3.76 -5.84
C ARG A 31 1.28 -4.93 -4.89
N GLU A 32 0.59 -6.04 -5.10
CA GLU A 32 0.77 -7.23 -4.27
C GLU A 32 2.18 -7.79 -4.37
N ILE A 33 2.77 -7.78 -5.57
CA ILE A 33 4.16 -8.17 -5.79
C ILE A 33 5.11 -7.22 -5.05
N GLU A 34 4.91 -5.90 -5.15
CA GLU A 34 5.73 -4.90 -4.45
C GLU A 34 5.63 -5.04 -2.93
N TYR A 35 4.43 -5.31 -2.41
CA TYR A 35 4.21 -5.58 -0.99
C TYR A 35 4.90 -6.86 -0.52
N PHE A 36 4.86 -7.91 -1.34
CA PHE A 36 5.47 -9.20 -1.02
C PHE A 36 7.00 -9.13 -1.04
N THR A 37 7.56 -8.51 -2.08
CA THR A 37 9.01 -8.35 -2.27
C THR A 37 9.60 -7.23 -1.42
N LYS A 38 8.75 -6.33 -0.90
CA LYS A 38 9.10 -5.09 -0.20
C LYS A 38 9.96 -4.13 -1.01
N ALA A 39 9.98 -4.29 -2.33
CA ALA A 39 10.75 -3.49 -3.26
C ALA A 39 9.82 -2.87 -4.32
N LEU A 40 10.11 -1.65 -4.74
CA LEU A 40 9.42 -1.02 -5.86
C LEU A 40 9.96 -1.59 -7.16
N ILE A 41 9.04 -1.88 -8.09
CA ILE A 41 9.41 -2.28 -9.44
C ILE A 41 9.46 -1.01 -10.30
N PRO A 42 10.61 -0.69 -10.93
CA PRO A 42 10.72 0.47 -11.80
C PRO A 42 9.86 0.28 -13.04
N SER A 43 9.11 1.31 -13.41
CA SER A 43 8.40 1.38 -14.69
C SER A 43 9.27 2.06 -15.73
N TRP A 44 9.28 1.52 -16.95
CA TRP A 44 10.02 2.10 -18.06
C TRP A 44 9.13 2.24 -19.29
N ASP A 45 9.12 3.44 -19.85
CA ASP A 45 8.44 3.72 -21.11
C ASP A 45 9.40 3.45 -22.27
N LEU A 46 8.87 2.84 -23.32
CA LEU A 46 9.64 2.54 -24.52
C LEU A 46 9.73 3.82 -25.38
N PRO A 47 10.95 4.30 -25.71
CA PRO A 47 11.12 5.48 -26.55
C PRO A 47 10.47 5.29 -27.92
N GLY A 48 9.68 6.27 -28.36
CA GLY A 48 9.02 6.26 -29.67
C GLY A 48 7.77 5.39 -29.77
N PHE A 49 7.34 4.74 -28.69
CA PHE A 49 6.06 4.05 -28.67
C PHE A 49 4.91 5.02 -28.36
N SER A 50 3.87 5.01 -29.20
CA SER A 50 2.69 5.85 -28.99
C SER A 50 1.72 5.14 -28.04
N TYR A 51 1.69 5.58 -26.79
CA TYR A 51 0.73 5.06 -25.82
C TYR A 51 -0.58 5.84 -25.86
N ASP A 52 -1.67 5.19 -25.45
CA ASP A 52 -2.96 5.86 -25.27
C ASP A 52 -2.90 6.86 -24.10
N SER A 53 -3.62 7.97 -24.26
CA SER A 53 -3.74 9.08 -23.32
C SER A 53 -4.28 8.66 -21.94
N GLY A 54 -5.10 7.61 -21.89
CA GLY A 54 -5.69 7.06 -20.66
C GLY A 54 -4.81 6.07 -19.89
N ARG A 55 -3.53 5.91 -20.27
CA ARG A 55 -2.65 4.92 -19.61
C ARG A 55 -2.38 5.26 -18.14
N ILE A 56 -2.23 4.21 -17.34
CA ILE A 56 -1.91 4.38 -15.92
C ILE A 56 -0.42 4.67 -15.76
N MET A 57 -0.13 5.83 -15.17
CA MET A 57 1.21 6.21 -14.74
C MET A 57 1.40 5.86 -13.27
N LEU A 58 2.37 5.02 -12.99
CA LEU A 58 2.76 4.68 -11.64
C LEU A 58 3.61 5.81 -11.05
N GLN A 59 3.25 6.32 -9.87
CA GLN A 59 4.07 7.32 -9.17
C GLN A 59 5.37 6.69 -8.63
N ASP A 60 6.50 7.38 -8.66
CA ASP A 60 7.74 6.83 -8.08
C ASP A 60 7.73 6.84 -6.54
N SER A 61 6.96 7.74 -5.92
CA SER A 61 6.83 7.87 -4.46
C SER A 61 5.88 6.85 -3.81
N ARG A 62 5.64 5.71 -4.46
CA ARG A 62 4.75 4.66 -3.98
C ARG A 62 5.35 3.94 -2.76
N SER A 63 4.51 3.54 -1.81
CA SER A 63 4.94 2.72 -0.66
C SER A 63 4.83 1.23 -0.96
N THR A 64 5.81 0.45 -0.50
CA THR A 64 5.83 -1.03 -0.52
C THR A 64 5.20 -1.63 0.75
N THR A 65 4.59 -0.81 1.61
CA THR A 65 3.89 -1.28 2.81
C THR A 65 2.38 -1.12 2.64
N LYS A 66 1.62 -2.19 2.89
CA LYS A 66 0.16 -2.10 2.97
C LYS A 66 -0.21 -1.23 4.17
N THR A 67 -0.90 -0.11 3.92
CA THR A 67 -1.48 0.71 4.99
C THR A 67 -2.53 -0.12 5.73
N THR A 68 -2.19 -0.62 6.92
CA THR A 68 -3.16 -1.20 7.83
C THR A 68 -3.98 -0.05 8.40
N ARG A 69 -5.20 0.15 7.89
CA ARG A 69 -6.13 1.08 8.54
C ARG A 69 -6.39 0.52 9.94
N SER A 70 -5.93 1.24 10.96
CA SER A 70 -6.29 0.94 12.34
C SER A 70 -7.81 1.06 12.45
N MET A 71 -8.49 -0.08 12.53
CA MET A 71 -9.92 -0.14 12.87
C MET A 71 -10.17 0.21 14.34
N PHE A 72 -9.10 0.50 15.10
CA PHE A 72 -9.17 1.06 16.44
C PHE A 72 -8.86 2.56 16.41
N SER A 73 -9.77 3.33 15.82
CA SER A 73 -10.00 4.72 16.26
C SER A 73 -11.31 4.81 17.07
N GLY A 74 -11.71 3.68 17.67
CA GLY A 74 -12.79 3.60 18.62
C GLY A 74 -12.45 4.38 19.89
N SER A 75 -13.27 5.38 20.16
CA SER A 75 -13.75 5.72 21.50
C SER A 75 -12.68 5.91 22.59
N ARG A 76 -11.90 7.00 22.50
CA ARG A 76 -11.33 7.57 23.72
C ARG A 76 -12.44 8.32 24.48
N SER A 77 -12.85 7.70 25.59
CA SER A 77 -13.50 8.28 26.77
C SER A 77 -14.91 8.86 26.64
N ARG A 78 -15.92 7.97 26.56
CA ARG A 78 -17.14 8.13 27.36
C ARG A 78 -17.05 7.11 28.50
N ASP A 79 -16.27 7.42 29.52
CA ASP A 79 -16.37 6.70 30.79
C ASP A 79 -16.90 7.64 31.87
N LYS A 80 -17.68 7.04 32.75
CA LYS A 80 -18.83 7.59 33.44
C LYS A 80 -18.56 7.45 34.93
N GLY A 81 -18.52 8.58 35.62
CA GLY A 81 -18.75 8.67 37.07
C GLY A 81 -17.49 8.69 37.93
N PHE A 82 -17.41 9.64 38.86
CA PHE A 82 -17.33 9.42 40.32
C PHE A 82 -17.38 10.79 41.03
N GLY A 83 -18.15 10.86 42.12
CA GLY A 83 -18.72 12.09 42.66
C GLY A 83 -17.79 12.99 43.48
N PHE A 84 -18.08 14.29 43.38
CA PHE A 84 -17.92 15.33 44.41
C PHE A 84 -19.15 16.22 44.21
N GLY A 85 -20.20 16.13 45.04
CA GLY A 85 -20.13 16.55 46.43
C GLY A 85 -20.51 18.04 46.52
N GLY A 86 -21.82 18.32 46.52
CA GLY A 86 -22.40 19.55 47.06
C GLY A 86 -22.49 20.74 46.12
N ARG A 87 -23.70 21.01 45.58
CA ARG A 87 -24.22 22.37 45.32
C ARG A 87 -25.65 22.35 44.77
N TYR A 88 -26.65 22.20 45.63
CA TYR A 88 -27.95 22.89 45.50
C TYR A 88 -28.81 22.63 46.75
N GLY A 89 -29.38 23.69 47.32
CA GLY A 89 -30.24 23.62 48.50
C GLY A 89 -30.37 24.97 49.20
N ARG A 90 -30.76 26.02 48.45
CA ARG A 90 -31.06 27.36 48.98
C ARG A 90 -32.54 27.69 48.69
N HIS A 91 -33.27 27.96 49.78
CA HIS A 91 -34.51 28.73 49.97
C HIS A 91 -35.90 28.10 49.70
N THR A 92 -36.73 28.30 50.74
CA THR A 92 -38.19 28.25 50.94
C THR A 92 -38.89 26.92 50.72
#